data_AF-A0A7S0A7W4-F1
#
_entry.id   AF-A0A7S0A7W4-F1
#
_cell.length_a   1.000
_cell.length_b   1.000
_cell.length_c   1.000
_cell.angle_alpha   90.00
_cell.angle_beta   90.00
_cell.angle_gamma   90.00
#
_symmetry.space_group_name_H-M   'P 1'
#
loop_
_entity.id
_entity.type
_entity.pdbx_description
1 polymer ?
#
loop_
_entity_poly.entity_id
_entity_poly.type
_entity_poly.pdbx_seq_one_letter_code
_entity_poly.pdbx_strand_id
1 'polypeptide(L)'
;SASSIGCVITKSSLASSSAASSSTSVLSSQSSLRPREPTLGTSRCPRLQKFVASTIFDLLSTGVVLVNVVVMFVSLELEGYEAALALKLRSDDGSAWLGAESAFGIAEHVFAAWFTLELLLRYWVFGRRMFDTPAAVLDALVVIATLVDLYVLQQLAHQDVMNLSFGRLVRLIKLVKLLRTFRAAAVFSELRILIQTVASSLRALVWSMVLLGIILVACGMLMAQLLLGFIQERTASDDLRLWAYTYYGGAVRATYTMFEATLSGCWPNYARRLIQEVSPWYLLFWIFYVVLIGFAVIRVMGALFLSATLRAAGDDADMMVLRRLKDKEKYAQRLHSFFVEADTSCDGILQKDELHVVLQDPKFLAWLHALDLEIYEVNALFDILADGNCGVSFEEFLSSALRIKGTARAIDNIKLVHGQHRLHAMLQDIQTKVNSLAPQVAPQSCFKPPPAETPAAAAAAPVQTGVIEEL
;
A
#
# COMPACT_ATOMS: atom_id res chain seq x y z
N SER A 1 -21.84 -20.84 58.73
CA SER A 1 -20.90 -21.55 59.62
C SER A 1 -19.83 -22.22 58.78
N ALA A 2 -18.57 -21.81 58.98
CA ALA A 2 -17.26 -22.40 58.61
C ALA A 2 -17.15 -23.32 57.36
N SER A 3 -16.32 -22.98 56.37
CA SER A 3 -14.86 -23.26 56.27
C SER A 3 -14.58 -24.77 56.01
N SER A 4 -13.64 -25.26 55.21
CA SER A 4 -12.59 -24.79 54.28
C SER A 4 -11.99 -26.10 53.69
N ILE A 5 -10.87 -26.02 52.94
CA ILE A 5 -9.98 -27.13 52.49
C ILE A 5 -10.37 -27.74 51.12
N GLY A 6 -9.50 -27.84 50.12
CA GLY A 6 -8.06 -27.62 50.05
C GLY A 6 -7.49 -28.07 48.70
N CYS A 7 -6.38 -27.44 48.37
CA CYS A 7 -5.47 -27.61 47.24
C CYS A 7 -5.03 -29.07 46.97
N VAL A 8 -5.00 -29.48 45.70
CA VAL A 8 -4.14 -30.58 45.20
C VAL A 8 -3.51 -30.14 43.87
N ILE A 9 -2.32 -29.57 43.95
CA ILE A 9 -1.33 -29.49 42.86
C ILE A 9 -0.24 -30.51 43.21
N THR A 10 -0.06 -31.52 42.37
CA THR A 10 1.03 -32.50 42.49
C THR A 10 2.33 -31.94 41.92
N LYS A 11 3.33 -31.90 42.80
CA LYS A 11 4.80 -31.81 42.61
C LYS A 11 5.31 -32.88 41.62
N SER A 12 6.49 -32.87 41.00
CA SER A 12 7.88 -32.46 41.32
C SER A 12 8.71 -32.69 40.03
N SER A 13 9.83 -32.03 39.70
CA SER A 13 11.11 -31.86 40.41
C SER A 13 11.95 -30.87 39.58
N LEU A 14 12.36 -29.70 40.08
CA LEU A 14 13.70 -29.44 40.65
C LEU A 14 14.87 -30.16 39.97
N ALA A 15 15.55 -29.46 39.06
CA ALA A 15 17.00 -29.48 38.90
C ALA A 15 17.45 -28.08 38.44
N SER A 16 18.42 -27.57 39.17
CA SER A 16 18.93 -26.20 39.21
C SER A 16 19.93 -25.86 38.09
N SER A 17 19.97 -24.56 37.76
CA SER A 17 21.18 -23.78 37.50
C SER A 17 22.12 -24.21 36.35
N SER A 18 22.04 -23.52 35.21
CA SER A 18 23.17 -22.81 34.57
C SER A 18 22.78 -22.38 33.15
N ALA A 19 23.51 -21.40 32.60
CA ALA A 19 23.45 -20.93 31.21
C ALA A 19 22.36 -19.90 30.85
N ALA A 20 22.33 -18.80 31.58
CA ALA A 20 22.01 -17.49 30.99
C ALA A 20 23.26 -16.92 30.30
N SER A 21 23.60 -17.42 29.10
CA SER A 21 24.68 -16.83 28.27
C SER A 21 24.81 -17.52 26.89
N SER A 22 23.79 -17.49 26.01
CA SER A 22 23.98 -17.92 24.61
C SER A 22 22.82 -17.58 23.66
N SER A 23 22.34 -16.33 23.64
CA SER A 23 21.39 -15.89 22.60
C SER A 23 21.72 -14.53 21.97
N THR A 24 22.89 -13.96 22.26
CA THR A 24 23.31 -12.61 21.84
C THR A 24 24.28 -12.59 20.64
N SER A 25 24.37 -13.66 19.83
CA SER A 25 25.37 -13.74 18.75
C SER A 25 24.84 -14.04 17.34
N VAL A 26 23.54 -13.87 17.06
CA VAL A 26 22.97 -14.12 15.71
C VAL A 26 22.29 -12.88 15.07
N LEU A 27 22.28 -11.73 15.75
CA LEU A 27 21.69 -10.48 15.22
C LEU A 27 22.71 -9.42 14.76
N SER A 28 24.00 -9.75 14.74
CA SER A 28 25.08 -8.83 14.32
C SER A 28 25.50 -8.97 12.85
N SER A 29 24.75 -9.68 11.99
CA SER A 29 25.11 -9.86 10.56
C SER A 29 24.13 -9.25 9.55
N GLN A 30 23.14 -8.45 9.97
CA GLN A 30 22.23 -7.73 9.05
C GLN A 30 22.39 -6.21 9.06
N SER A 31 23.53 -5.70 9.52
CA SER A 31 23.90 -4.29 9.41
C SER A 31 24.50 -3.98 8.02
N SER A 32 23.67 -3.90 6.98
CA SER A 32 23.81 -2.97 5.84
C SER A 32 22.91 -3.33 4.65
N LEU A 33 21.60 -3.17 4.77
CA LEU A 33 20.73 -2.99 3.60
C LEU A 33 20.04 -1.63 3.71
N ARG A 34 20.86 -0.57 3.70
CA ARG A 34 20.40 0.72 3.19
C ARG A 34 19.95 0.46 1.73
N PRO A 35 18.88 1.09 1.22
CA PRO A 35 18.91 1.51 -0.18
C PRO A 35 20.18 2.38 -0.25
N ARG A 36 21.25 1.86 -0.84
CA ARG A 36 22.43 2.66 -1.15
C ARG A 36 21.88 3.83 -1.96
N GLU A 37 21.89 5.03 -1.39
CA GLU A 37 22.03 6.23 -2.23
C GLU A 37 23.14 5.87 -3.22
N PRO A 38 22.92 6.06 -4.53
CA PRO A 38 23.86 5.61 -5.54
C PRO A 38 25.16 6.34 -5.26
N THR A 39 26.08 5.65 -4.57
CA THR A 39 27.46 6.08 -4.44
C THR A 39 27.97 6.01 -5.86
N LEU A 40 28.06 7.21 -6.46
CA LEU A 40 28.47 7.46 -7.83
C LEU A 40 29.79 6.72 -8.05
N GLY A 41 29.69 5.49 -8.56
CA GLY A 41 30.83 4.80 -9.10
C GLY A 41 31.39 5.67 -10.21
N THR A 42 32.67 5.97 -10.13
CA THR A 42 33.44 6.69 -11.14
C THR A 42 33.25 6.03 -12.51
N SER A 43 32.29 6.53 -13.30
CA SER A 43 31.99 6.07 -14.67
C SER A 43 32.28 7.18 -15.69
N ARG A 44 32.72 6.74 -16.87
CA ARG A 44 33.55 7.46 -17.86
C ARG A 44 32.95 8.71 -18.51
N CYS A 45 31.68 9.05 -18.28
CA CYS A 45 31.02 10.25 -18.84
C CYS A 45 29.89 10.76 -17.91
N PRO A 46 30.16 11.73 -17.01
CA PRO A 46 29.19 12.20 -16.01
C PRO A 46 27.96 12.91 -16.63
N ARG A 47 28.10 13.47 -17.83
CA ARG A 47 27.00 14.13 -18.54
C ARG A 47 25.97 13.13 -19.08
N LEU A 48 26.43 12.02 -19.66
CA LEU A 48 25.52 10.99 -20.20
C LEU A 48 24.78 10.27 -19.07
N GLN A 49 25.46 10.00 -17.96
CA GLN A 49 24.82 9.42 -16.77
C GLN A 49 23.72 10.33 -16.22
N LYS A 50 23.96 11.64 -16.10
CA LYS A 50 22.93 12.60 -15.69
C LYS A 50 21.76 12.66 -16.68
N PHE A 51 22.02 12.55 -17.98
CA PHE A 51 20.99 12.56 -19.00
C PHE A 51 20.11 11.29 -18.96
N VAL A 52 20.72 10.11 -18.94
CA VAL A 52 19.99 8.83 -18.90
C VAL A 52 19.22 8.65 -17.59
N ALA A 53 19.72 9.21 -16.48
CA ALA A 53 19.01 9.23 -15.20
C ALA A 53 17.98 10.37 -15.07
N SER A 54 17.79 11.19 -16.11
CA SER A 54 16.87 12.33 -16.04
C SER A 54 15.42 11.89 -16.26
N THR A 55 14.50 12.54 -15.54
CA THR A 55 13.05 12.35 -15.71
C THR A 55 12.59 12.68 -17.13
N ILE A 56 13.31 13.59 -17.82
CA ILE A 56 13.01 13.98 -19.21
C ILE A 56 13.25 12.79 -20.16
N PHE A 57 14.35 12.06 -19.98
CA PHE A 57 14.64 10.88 -20.79
C PHE A 57 13.59 9.78 -20.57
N ASP A 58 13.18 9.55 -19.32
CA ASP A 58 12.10 8.60 -19.00
C ASP A 58 10.75 9.02 -19.59
N LEU A 59 10.43 10.31 -19.57
CA LEU A 59 9.20 10.86 -20.17
C LEU A 59 9.20 10.71 -21.71
N LEU A 60 10.33 10.99 -22.36
CA LEU A 60 10.49 10.81 -23.80
C LEU A 60 10.33 9.34 -24.20
N SER A 61 11.01 8.43 -23.52
CA SER A 61 10.87 6.98 -23.75
C SER A 61 9.41 6.54 -23.57
N THR A 62 8.74 7.03 -22.53
CA THR A 62 7.31 6.77 -22.30
C THR A 62 6.43 7.28 -23.42
N GLY A 63 6.70 8.47 -23.95
CA GLY A 63 6.01 9.02 -25.11
C GLY A 63 6.16 8.12 -26.34
N VAL A 64 7.36 7.61 -26.61
CA VAL A 64 7.61 6.68 -27.73
C VAL A 64 6.84 5.37 -27.56
N VAL A 65 6.75 4.83 -26.34
CA VAL A 65 5.92 3.65 -26.04
C VAL A 65 4.45 3.93 -26.37
N LEU A 66 3.90 5.07 -25.97
CA LEU A 66 2.50 5.42 -26.24
C LEU A 66 2.22 5.54 -27.74
N VAL A 67 3.11 6.19 -28.49
CA VAL A 67 2.98 6.27 -29.96
C VAL A 67 3.04 4.87 -30.58
N ASN A 68 3.95 4.01 -30.13
CA ASN A 68 4.03 2.63 -30.61
C ASN A 68 2.74 1.84 -30.35
N VAL A 69 2.06 2.06 -29.22
CA VAL A 69 0.75 1.42 -28.95
C VAL A 69 -0.32 1.88 -29.92
N VAL A 70 -0.38 3.19 -30.21
CA VAL A 70 -1.33 3.73 -31.19
C VAL A 70 -1.05 3.14 -32.57
N VAL A 71 0.22 3.06 -32.97
CA VAL A 71 0.62 2.44 -34.24
C VAL A 71 0.22 0.96 -34.27
N MET A 72 0.46 0.20 -33.19
CA MET A 72 0.03 -1.20 -33.08
C MET A 72 -1.49 -1.35 -33.16
N PHE A 73 -2.24 -0.45 -32.54
CA PHE A 73 -3.71 -0.47 -32.60
C PHE A 73 -4.22 -0.24 -34.02
N VAL A 74 -3.71 0.78 -34.72
CA VAL A 74 -4.09 1.06 -36.12
C VAL A 74 -3.65 -0.07 -37.05
N SER A 75 -2.48 -0.68 -36.81
CA SER A 75 -2.04 -1.85 -37.55
C SER A 75 -2.99 -3.04 -37.37
N LEU A 76 -3.55 -3.25 -36.17
CA LEU A 76 -4.51 -4.31 -35.91
C LEU A 76 -5.87 -4.06 -36.61
N GLU A 77 -6.32 -2.81 -36.64
CA GLU A 77 -7.51 -2.40 -37.40
C GLU A 77 -7.33 -2.63 -38.91
N LEU A 78 -6.12 -2.39 -39.45
CA LEU A 78 -5.80 -2.71 -40.84
C LEU A 78 -5.86 -4.23 -41.10
N GLU A 79 -5.25 -5.05 -40.24
CA GLU A 79 -5.34 -6.52 -40.37
C GLU A 79 -6.81 -7.01 -40.32
N GLY A 80 -7.64 -6.39 -39.47
CA GLY A 80 -9.08 -6.65 -39.40
C GLY A 80 -9.83 -6.23 -40.68
N TYR A 81 -9.47 -5.08 -41.26
CA TYR A 81 -10.01 -4.58 -42.52
C TYR A 81 -9.71 -5.55 -43.69
N GLU A 82 -8.48 -6.04 -43.78
CA GLU A 82 -8.07 -7.03 -44.79
C GLU A 82 -8.79 -8.36 -44.62
N ALA A 83 -8.96 -8.82 -43.38
CA ALA A 83 -9.73 -10.03 -43.09
C ALA A 83 -11.20 -9.90 -43.55
N ALA A 84 -11.80 -8.72 -43.37
CA ALA A 84 -13.16 -8.45 -43.85
C ALA A 84 -13.27 -8.45 -45.39
N LEU A 85 -12.25 -7.92 -46.09
CA LEU A 85 -12.15 -8.01 -47.55
C LEU A 85 -11.97 -9.46 -48.02
N ALA A 86 -11.14 -10.25 -47.34
CA ALA A 86 -10.94 -11.67 -47.65
C ALA A 86 -12.23 -12.50 -47.51
N LEU A 87 -13.09 -12.14 -46.54
CA LEU A 87 -14.41 -12.74 -46.35
C LEU A 87 -15.49 -12.17 -47.26
N LYS A 88 -15.16 -11.23 -48.16
CA LYS A 88 -16.10 -10.51 -49.04
C LYS A 88 -17.24 -9.83 -48.27
N LEU A 89 -17.02 -9.47 -47.00
CA LEU A 89 -17.96 -8.69 -46.20
C LEU A 89 -17.93 -7.20 -46.56
N ARG A 90 -16.90 -6.77 -47.30
CA ARG A 90 -16.68 -5.40 -47.74
C ARG A 90 -16.31 -5.38 -49.23
N SER A 91 -16.77 -4.35 -49.95
CA SER A 91 -16.65 -4.23 -51.41
C SER A 91 -15.70 -3.12 -51.88
N ASP A 92 -14.92 -2.53 -50.96
CA ASP A 92 -13.95 -1.47 -51.30
C ASP A 92 -12.69 -2.10 -51.93
N ASP A 93 -12.08 -1.46 -52.92
CA ASP A 93 -10.91 -1.97 -53.67
C ASP A 93 -9.58 -1.99 -52.84
N GLY A 94 -9.64 -1.82 -51.52
CA GLY A 94 -8.46 -1.73 -50.63
C GLY A 94 -7.60 -0.47 -50.83
N SER A 95 -8.02 0.45 -51.71
CA SER A 95 -7.25 1.65 -52.08
C SER A 95 -7.07 2.68 -50.95
N ALA A 96 -7.89 2.60 -49.90
CA ALA A 96 -7.82 3.51 -48.75
C ALA A 96 -6.51 3.39 -47.94
N TRP A 97 -5.82 2.25 -48.03
CA TRP A 97 -4.63 1.94 -47.21
C TRP A 97 -3.39 1.60 -48.05
N LEU A 98 -3.29 2.15 -49.26
CA LEU A 98 -2.14 1.96 -50.14
C LEU A 98 -0.84 2.42 -49.44
N GLY A 99 0.08 1.48 -49.21
CA GLY A 99 1.37 1.72 -48.56
C GLY A 99 1.32 1.76 -47.03
N ALA A 100 0.18 1.45 -46.40
CA ALA A 100 0.09 1.37 -44.94
C ALA A 100 0.92 0.22 -44.38
N GLU A 101 0.92 -0.95 -45.04
CA GLU A 101 1.73 -2.11 -44.63
C GLU A 101 3.23 -1.78 -44.56
N SER A 102 3.76 -1.11 -45.59
CA SER A 102 5.17 -0.73 -45.63
C SER A 102 5.48 0.35 -44.60
N ALA A 103 4.59 1.33 -44.39
CA ALA A 103 4.73 2.34 -43.36
C ALA A 103 4.76 1.73 -41.94
N PHE A 104 3.88 0.78 -41.64
CA PHE A 104 3.88 0.08 -40.35
C PHE A 104 5.11 -0.81 -40.17
N GLY A 105 5.55 -1.50 -41.22
CA GLY A 105 6.81 -2.25 -41.20
C GLY A 105 8.00 -1.36 -40.86
N ILE A 106 8.12 -0.19 -41.49
CA ILE A 106 9.18 0.79 -41.18
C ILE A 106 9.05 1.28 -39.74
N ALA A 107 7.85 1.61 -39.28
CA ALA A 107 7.61 2.06 -37.91
C ALA A 107 8.06 1.00 -36.88
N GLU A 108 7.76 -0.29 -37.09
CA GLU A 108 8.21 -1.37 -36.22
C GLU A 108 9.75 -1.41 -36.09
N HIS A 109 10.47 -1.23 -37.20
CA HIS A 109 11.93 -1.18 -37.20
C HIS A 109 12.46 0.05 -36.44
N VAL A 110 11.86 1.22 -36.66
CA VAL A 110 12.24 2.46 -35.97
C VAL A 110 12.05 2.33 -34.45
N PHE A 111 10.91 1.78 -34.02
CA PHE A 111 10.65 1.55 -32.59
C PHE A 111 11.61 0.51 -32.01
N ALA A 112 11.83 -0.62 -32.69
CA ALA A 112 12.78 -1.64 -32.25
C ALA A 112 14.20 -1.07 -32.10
N ALA A 113 14.64 -0.24 -33.05
CA ALA A 113 15.93 0.44 -32.99
C ALA A 113 16.01 1.40 -31.80
N TRP A 114 14.98 2.22 -31.58
CA TRP A 114 14.91 3.13 -30.43
C TRP A 114 15.01 2.39 -29.10
N PHE A 115 14.21 1.34 -28.90
CA PHE A 115 14.23 0.58 -27.64
C PHE A 115 15.53 -0.19 -27.42
N THR A 116 16.15 -0.67 -28.49
CA THR A 116 17.47 -1.31 -28.43
C THR A 116 18.53 -0.29 -28.03
N LEU A 117 18.53 0.89 -28.64
CA LEU A 117 19.44 1.99 -28.30
C LEU A 117 19.26 2.41 -26.84
N GLU A 118 18.02 2.57 -26.40
CA GLU A 118 17.70 2.89 -25.02
C GLU A 118 18.24 1.84 -24.03
N LEU A 119 18.01 0.56 -24.30
CA LEU A 119 18.52 -0.55 -23.48
C LEU A 119 20.05 -0.55 -23.42
N LEU A 120 20.72 -0.34 -24.56
CA LEU A 120 22.17 -0.27 -24.64
C LEU A 120 22.73 0.93 -23.86
N LEU A 121 22.09 2.10 -23.96
CA LEU A 121 22.48 3.30 -23.20
C LEU A 121 22.35 3.07 -21.69
N ARG A 122 21.24 2.47 -21.24
CA ARG A 122 21.03 2.12 -19.83
C ARG A 122 22.06 1.10 -19.34
N TYR A 123 22.32 0.07 -20.13
CA TYR A 123 23.35 -0.93 -19.81
C TYR A 123 24.75 -0.30 -19.76
N TRP A 124 25.08 0.65 -20.65
CA TRP A 124 26.38 1.31 -20.65
C TRP A 124 26.59 2.19 -19.41
N VAL A 125 25.54 2.88 -18.95
CA VAL A 125 25.59 3.76 -17.78
C VAL A 125 25.56 2.99 -16.46
N PHE A 126 24.64 2.04 -16.31
CA PHE A 126 24.40 1.32 -15.05
C PHE A 126 25.13 -0.02 -14.96
N GLY A 127 25.63 -0.55 -16.08
CA GLY A 127 26.28 -1.84 -16.16
C GLY A 127 25.38 -2.98 -15.68
N ARG A 128 25.98 -3.97 -15.00
CA ARG A 128 25.25 -5.11 -14.43
C ARG A 128 24.22 -4.73 -13.36
N ARG A 129 24.37 -3.56 -12.71
CA ARG A 129 23.43 -3.08 -11.68
C ARG A 129 22.05 -2.74 -12.26
N MET A 130 21.95 -2.57 -13.58
CA MET A 130 20.65 -2.42 -14.24
C MET A 130 19.71 -3.59 -13.92
N PHE A 131 20.25 -4.81 -13.83
CA PHE A 131 19.44 -6.02 -13.64
C PHE A 131 19.01 -6.27 -12.19
N ASP A 132 19.39 -5.40 -11.25
CA ASP A 132 18.95 -5.51 -9.85
C ASP A 132 17.46 -5.17 -9.69
N THR A 133 16.87 -4.47 -10.67
CA THR A 133 15.45 -4.08 -10.64
C THR A 133 14.62 -4.99 -11.56
N PRO A 134 13.56 -5.65 -11.08
CA PRO A 134 12.76 -6.57 -11.90
C PRO A 134 12.12 -5.90 -13.13
N ALA A 135 11.76 -4.62 -13.02
CA ALA A 135 11.25 -3.83 -14.14
C ALA A 135 12.27 -3.68 -15.28
N ALA A 136 13.55 -3.55 -14.96
CA ALA A 136 14.61 -3.43 -15.96
C ALA A 136 14.92 -4.78 -16.63
N VAL A 137 14.81 -5.90 -15.88
CA VAL A 137 14.90 -7.25 -16.45
C VAL A 137 13.75 -7.50 -17.42
N LEU A 138 12.51 -7.16 -17.02
CA LEU A 138 11.34 -7.27 -17.89
C LEU A 138 11.51 -6.45 -19.16
N ASP A 139 11.97 -5.20 -19.06
CA ASP A 139 12.19 -4.33 -20.22
C ASP A 139 13.22 -4.94 -21.20
N ALA A 140 14.34 -5.45 -20.67
CA ALA A 140 15.34 -6.15 -21.47
C ALA A 140 14.77 -7.40 -22.17
N LEU A 141 14.00 -8.23 -21.46
CA LEU A 141 13.35 -9.40 -22.03
C LEU A 141 12.36 -9.03 -23.14
N VAL A 142 11.57 -7.97 -22.94
CA VAL A 142 10.62 -7.51 -23.96
C VAL A 142 11.35 -6.96 -25.19
N VAL A 143 12.46 -6.23 -25.03
CA VAL A 143 13.31 -5.80 -26.17
C VAL A 143 13.86 -7.00 -26.93
N ILE A 144 14.41 -8.00 -26.23
CA ILE A 144 14.92 -9.23 -26.87
C ILE A 144 13.79 -9.96 -27.60
N ALA A 145 12.62 -10.13 -26.96
CA ALA A 145 11.47 -10.77 -27.57
C ALA A 145 11.03 -10.06 -28.86
N THR A 146 11.08 -8.73 -28.90
CA THR A 146 10.77 -7.98 -30.13
C THR A 146 11.79 -8.13 -31.24
N LEU A 147 13.08 -8.24 -30.90
CA LEU A 147 14.11 -8.46 -31.90
C LEU A 147 13.99 -9.87 -32.49
N VAL A 148 13.71 -10.87 -31.65
CA VAL A 148 13.45 -12.24 -32.09
C VAL A 148 12.20 -12.31 -32.95
N ASP A 149 11.11 -11.65 -32.55
CA ASP A 149 9.88 -11.56 -33.35
C ASP A 149 10.15 -10.97 -34.74
N LEU A 150 10.78 -9.80 -34.80
CA LEU A 150 11.00 -9.04 -36.04
C LEU A 150 12.01 -9.71 -36.98
N TYR A 151 13.16 -10.17 -36.47
CA TYR A 151 14.27 -10.62 -37.33
C TYR A 151 14.35 -12.13 -37.51
N VAL A 152 13.73 -12.92 -36.62
CA VAL A 152 13.77 -14.38 -36.68
C VAL A 152 12.39 -14.94 -37.03
N LEU A 153 11.37 -14.66 -36.22
CA LEU A 153 10.06 -15.31 -36.37
C LEU A 153 9.33 -14.88 -37.64
N GLN A 154 9.34 -13.57 -37.96
CA GLN A 154 8.71 -13.08 -39.19
C GLN A 154 9.42 -13.61 -40.45
N GLN A 155 10.75 -13.65 -40.46
CA GLN A 155 11.54 -14.17 -41.58
C GLN A 155 11.29 -15.67 -41.81
N LEU A 156 11.21 -16.46 -40.74
CA LEU A 156 10.88 -17.89 -40.81
C LEU A 156 9.44 -18.13 -41.27
N ALA A 157 8.50 -17.26 -40.88
CA ALA A 157 7.12 -17.35 -41.33
C ALA A 157 6.98 -17.07 -42.84
N HIS A 158 7.80 -16.18 -43.40
CA HIS A 158 7.81 -15.90 -44.84
C HIS A 158 8.38 -17.03 -45.70
N GLN A 159 9.16 -17.95 -45.13
CA GLN A 159 9.75 -19.08 -45.85
C GLN A 159 8.86 -20.33 -45.88
N ASP A 160 7.59 -20.24 -45.45
CA ASP A 160 6.62 -21.36 -45.37
C ASP A 160 7.11 -22.59 -44.56
N VAL A 161 8.19 -22.44 -43.78
CA VAL A 161 8.78 -23.53 -42.98
C VAL A 161 7.92 -23.85 -41.75
N MET A 162 7.00 -22.94 -41.37
CA MET A 162 6.22 -23.04 -40.13
C MET A 162 4.74 -23.35 -40.40
N ASN A 163 4.20 -24.33 -39.68
CA ASN A 163 2.76 -24.66 -39.67
C ASN A 163 1.89 -23.40 -39.43
N LEU A 164 0.75 -23.30 -40.11
CA LEU A 164 -0.21 -22.18 -39.97
C LEU A 164 -0.63 -21.90 -38.51
N SER A 165 -0.66 -22.91 -37.65
CA SER A 165 -0.93 -22.77 -36.22
C SER A 165 0.18 -22.06 -35.46
N PHE A 166 1.44 -22.26 -35.87
CA PHE A 166 2.59 -21.56 -35.28
C PHE A 166 2.65 -20.09 -35.73
N GLY A 167 2.30 -19.81 -36.99
CA GLY A 167 2.14 -18.44 -37.48
C GLY A 167 1.13 -17.63 -36.65
N ARG A 168 0.06 -18.27 -36.14
CA ARG A 168 -0.88 -17.62 -35.20
C ARG A 168 -0.22 -17.30 -33.85
N LEU A 169 0.63 -18.18 -33.32
CA LEU A 169 1.37 -17.91 -32.08
C LEU A 169 2.35 -16.74 -32.23
N VAL A 170 3.04 -16.65 -33.38
CA VAL A 170 3.94 -15.52 -33.67
C VAL A 170 3.17 -14.19 -33.63
N ARG A 171 1.95 -14.14 -34.17
CA ARG A 171 1.08 -12.95 -34.06
C ARG A 171 0.75 -12.59 -32.61
N LEU A 172 0.55 -13.58 -31.73
CA LEU A 172 0.30 -13.34 -30.31
C LEU A 172 1.56 -12.84 -29.57
N ILE A 173 2.75 -13.24 -29.99
CA ILE A 173 4.02 -12.73 -29.43
C ILE A 173 4.14 -11.21 -29.64
N LYS A 174 3.56 -10.66 -30.73
CA LYS A 174 3.49 -9.20 -30.92
C LYS A 174 2.81 -8.48 -29.73
N LEU A 175 1.87 -9.11 -29.03
CA LEU A 175 1.19 -8.52 -27.87
C LEU A 175 2.11 -8.35 -26.66
N VAL A 176 3.24 -9.08 -26.59
CA VAL A 176 4.26 -8.88 -25.56
C VAL A 176 4.84 -7.45 -25.62
N LYS A 177 4.82 -6.81 -26.80
CA LYS A 177 5.17 -5.39 -26.98
C LYS A 177 4.31 -4.46 -26.10
N LEU A 178 3.05 -4.82 -25.84
CA LEU A 178 2.15 -4.05 -24.98
C LEU A 178 2.59 -4.07 -23.52
N LEU A 179 3.37 -5.05 -23.08
CA LEU A 179 3.91 -5.06 -21.72
C LEU A 179 4.81 -3.85 -21.44
N ARG A 180 5.36 -3.21 -22.49
CA ARG A 180 6.12 -1.95 -22.37
C ARG A 180 5.26 -0.81 -21.81
N THR A 181 3.96 -0.81 -22.04
CA THR A 181 3.05 0.23 -21.52
C THR A 181 2.98 0.25 -20.00
N PHE A 182 3.20 -0.90 -19.34
CA PHE A 182 3.30 -0.94 -17.88
C PHE A 182 4.49 -0.15 -17.36
N ARG A 183 5.50 0.10 -18.19
CA ARG A 183 6.60 1.00 -17.83
C ARG A 183 6.15 2.45 -17.75
N ALA A 184 5.23 2.89 -18.62
CA ALA A 184 4.60 4.21 -18.51
C ALA A 184 3.93 4.38 -17.16
N ALA A 185 3.28 3.31 -16.67
CA ALA A 185 2.65 3.29 -15.37
C ALA A 185 3.62 3.41 -14.18
N ALA A 186 4.90 3.10 -14.37
CA ALA A 186 5.93 3.30 -13.36
C ALA A 186 6.40 4.77 -13.25
N VAL A 187 6.17 5.59 -14.28
CA VAL A 187 6.49 7.03 -14.28
C VAL A 187 5.45 7.83 -13.49
N PHE A 188 4.18 7.42 -13.56
CA PHE A 188 3.11 8.04 -12.79
C PHE A 188 3.04 7.46 -11.39
N SER A 189 3.44 8.25 -10.38
CA SER A 189 3.40 7.87 -8.96
C SER A 189 2.04 7.31 -8.54
N GLU A 190 0.96 7.99 -8.93
CA GLU A 190 -0.41 7.60 -8.59
C GLU A 190 -0.80 6.26 -9.22
N LEU A 191 -0.50 6.05 -10.50
CA LEU A 191 -0.84 4.81 -11.19
C LEU A 191 -0.02 3.64 -10.64
N ARG A 192 1.24 3.86 -10.27
CA ARG A 192 2.07 2.85 -9.62
C ARG A 192 1.49 2.43 -8.27
N ILE A 193 1.02 3.37 -7.46
CA ILE A 193 0.39 3.07 -6.17
C ILE A 193 -0.88 2.24 -6.39
N LEU A 194 -1.73 2.62 -7.35
CA LEU A 194 -2.93 1.85 -7.71
C LEU A 194 -2.59 0.42 -8.21
N ILE A 195 -1.57 0.26 -9.05
CA ILE A 195 -1.15 -1.06 -9.51
C ILE A 195 -0.61 -1.90 -8.35
N GLN A 196 0.15 -1.28 -7.43
CA GLN A 196 0.71 -1.98 -6.28
C GLN A 196 -0.37 -2.44 -5.29
N THR A 197 -1.42 -1.65 -5.08
CA THR A 197 -2.57 -2.03 -4.24
C THR A 197 -3.45 -3.09 -4.89
N VAL A 198 -3.64 -3.05 -6.21
CA VAL A 198 -4.27 -4.15 -6.94
C VAL A 198 -3.40 -5.41 -6.87
N ALA A 199 -2.09 -5.30 -7.09
CA ALA A 199 -1.18 -6.45 -7.08
C ALA A 199 -1.10 -7.13 -5.71
N SER A 200 -1.15 -6.37 -4.62
CA SER A 200 -1.15 -6.92 -3.26
C SER A 200 -2.45 -7.68 -2.95
N SER A 201 -3.59 -7.26 -3.50
CA SER A 201 -4.88 -7.94 -3.35
C SER A 201 -5.08 -9.14 -4.30
N LEU A 202 -4.31 -9.25 -5.39
CA LEU A 202 -4.40 -10.37 -6.35
C LEU A 202 -4.18 -11.73 -5.69
N ARG A 203 -3.30 -11.85 -4.70
CA ARG A 203 -3.05 -13.15 -4.05
C ARG A 203 -4.33 -13.71 -3.42
N ALA A 204 -5.09 -12.87 -2.71
CA ALA A 204 -6.36 -13.27 -2.11
C ALA A 204 -7.42 -13.58 -3.18
N LEU A 205 -7.45 -12.80 -4.26
CA LEU A 205 -8.36 -13.02 -5.39
C LEU A 205 -8.09 -14.35 -6.09
N VAL A 206 -6.83 -14.70 -6.34
CA VAL A 206 -6.45 -15.93 -7.03
C VAL A 206 -6.94 -17.16 -6.26
N TRP A 207 -6.74 -17.22 -4.94
CA TRP A 207 -7.22 -18.36 -4.14
C TRP A 207 -8.75 -18.45 -4.13
N SER A 208 -9.44 -17.31 -4.12
CA SER A 208 -10.91 -17.27 -4.25
C SER A 208 -11.36 -17.79 -5.62
N MET A 209 -10.70 -17.38 -6.70
CA MET A 209 -10.99 -17.85 -8.06
C MET A 209 -10.68 -19.34 -8.24
N VAL A 210 -9.64 -19.86 -7.58
CA VAL A 210 -9.34 -21.29 -7.56
C VAL A 210 -10.46 -22.07 -6.88
N LEU A 211 -10.92 -21.60 -5.71
CA LEU A 211 -12.06 -22.22 -5.03
C LEU A 211 -13.33 -22.21 -5.91
N LEU A 212 -13.63 -21.07 -6.55
CA LEU A 212 -14.74 -20.98 -7.50
C LEU A 212 -14.57 -21.98 -8.65
N GLY A 213 -13.37 -22.04 -9.23
CA GLY A 213 -13.05 -22.94 -10.34
C GLY A 213 -13.26 -24.42 -9.98
N ILE A 214 -12.86 -24.85 -8.78
CA ILE A 214 -13.10 -26.22 -8.30
C ILE A 214 -14.61 -26.50 -8.23
N ILE A 215 -15.39 -25.57 -7.70
CA ILE A 215 -16.85 -25.71 -7.61
C ILE A 215 -17.50 -25.75 -9.01
N LEU A 216 -17.05 -24.89 -9.94
CA LEU A 216 -17.54 -24.88 -11.32
C LEU A 216 -17.26 -26.20 -12.04
N VAL A 217 -16.06 -26.78 -11.86
CA VAL A 217 -15.71 -28.08 -12.41
C VAL A 217 -16.60 -29.17 -11.81
N ALA A 218 -16.80 -29.16 -10.48
CA ALA A 218 -17.66 -30.15 -9.82
C ALA A 218 -19.12 -30.08 -10.31
N CYS A 219 -19.70 -28.88 -10.41
CA CYS A 219 -21.05 -28.68 -10.93
C CYS A 219 -21.15 -29.03 -12.42
N GLY A 220 -20.14 -28.70 -13.21
CA GLY A 220 -20.07 -29.05 -14.64
C GLY A 220 -20.01 -30.57 -14.84
N MET A 221 -19.17 -31.27 -14.07
CA MET A 221 -19.09 -32.73 -14.10
C MET A 221 -20.42 -33.38 -13.68
N LEU A 222 -21.06 -32.86 -12.63
CA LEU A 222 -22.36 -33.34 -12.18
C LEU A 222 -23.42 -33.20 -13.29
N MET A 223 -23.51 -32.04 -13.94
CA MET A 223 -24.46 -31.83 -15.04
C MET A 223 -24.16 -32.69 -16.26
N ALA A 224 -22.89 -32.84 -16.63
CA ALA A 224 -22.49 -33.74 -17.72
C ALA A 224 -22.90 -35.19 -17.42
N GLN A 225 -22.75 -35.64 -16.17
CA GLN A 225 -23.18 -36.99 -15.76
C GLN A 225 -24.70 -37.15 -15.79
N LEU A 226 -25.46 -36.17 -15.29
CA LEU A 226 -26.93 -36.23 -15.30
C LEU A 226 -27.50 -36.25 -16.73
N LEU A 227 -26.90 -35.49 -17.65
CA LEU A 227 -27.38 -35.40 -19.04
C LEU A 227 -26.85 -36.51 -19.95
N LEU A 228 -25.82 -37.25 -19.53
CA LEU A 228 -25.21 -38.29 -20.39
C LEU A 228 -26.24 -39.34 -20.83
N GLY A 229 -27.11 -39.79 -19.91
CA GLY A 229 -28.17 -40.76 -20.20
C GLY A 229 -29.16 -40.23 -21.24
N PHE A 230 -29.61 -38.99 -21.07
CA PHE A 230 -30.53 -38.32 -22.02
C PHE A 230 -29.89 -38.12 -23.40
N ILE A 231 -28.60 -37.75 -23.46
CA ILE A 231 -27.90 -37.54 -24.73
C ILE A 231 -27.76 -38.88 -25.50
N GLN A 232 -27.54 -39.99 -24.79
CA GLN A 232 -27.39 -41.31 -25.40
C GLN A 232 -28.73 -41.93 -25.83
N GLU A 233 -29.84 -41.48 -25.24
CA GLU A 233 -31.18 -41.98 -25.53
C GLU A 233 -31.63 -41.63 -26.96
N ARG A 234 -31.90 -42.65 -27.78
CA ARG A 234 -32.22 -42.50 -29.21
C ARG A 234 -33.68 -42.11 -29.50
N THR A 235 -34.55 -42.11 -28.49
CA THR A 235 -35.98 -41.80 -28.62
C THR A 235 -36.29 -40.31 -28.46
N ALA A 236 -35.34 -39.51 -27.94
CA ALA A 236 -35.48 -38.07 -27.77
C ALA A 236 -35.20 -37.30 -29.07
N SER A 237 -35.70 -36.06 -29.18
CA SER A 237 -35.54 -35.21 -30.36
C SER A 237 -34.06 -34.89 -30.64
N ASP A 238 -33.64 -35.04 -31.89
CA ASP A 238 -32.24 -34.88 -32.29
C ASP A 238 -31.72 -33.44 -32.09
N ASP A 239 -32.57 -32.42 -32.26
CA ASP A 239 -32.22 -31.01 -32.00
C ASP A 239 -31.89 -30.77 -30.51
N LEU A 240 -32.73 -31.29 -29.61
CA LEU A 240 -32.53 -31.12 -28.17
C LEU A 240 -31.30 -31.89 -27.67
N ARG A 241 -31.03 -33.07 -28.22
CA ARG A 241 -29.83 -33.86 -27.92
C ARG A 241 -28.57 -33.16 -28.41
N LEU A 242 -28.58 -32.59 -29.62
CA LEU A 242 -27.46 -31.82 -30.15
C LEU A 242 -27.19 -30.57 -29.33
N TRP A 243 -28.26 -29.86 -28.93
CA TRP A 243 -28.18 -28.71 -28.04
C TRP A 243 -27.60 -29.14 -26.68
N ALA A 244 -28.12 -30.19 -26.06
CA ALA A 244 -27.65 -30.71 -24.77
C ALA A 244 -26.18 -31.17 -24.84
N TYR A 245 -25.77 -31.79 -25.94
CA TYR A 245 -24.38 -32.17 -26.18
C TYR A 245 -23.46 -30.96 -26.36
N THR A 246 -23.93 -29.90 -27.03
CA THR A 246 -23.13 -28.70 -27.29
C THR A 246 -22.70 -28.04 -25.98
N TYR A 247 -23.61 -27.96 -25.01
CA TYR A 247 -23.37 -27.33 -23.70
C TYR A 247 -22.88 -28.31 -22.62
N TYR A 248 -23.40 -29.54 -22.57
CA TYR A 248 -23.16 -30.50 -21.47
C TYR A 248 -22.52 -31.82 -21.90
N GLY A 249 -22.20 -32.00 -23.19
CA GLY A 249 -21.73 -33.27 -23.76
C GLY A 249 -20.39 -33.80 -23.25
N GLY A 250 -19.72 -33.08 -22.35
CA GLY A 250 -18.50 -33.51 -21.68
C GLY A 250 -18.07 -32.55 -20.59
N ALA A 251 -17.14 -32.97 -19.73
CA ALA A 251 -16.72 -32.21 -18.55
C ALA A 251 -16.24 -30.79 -18.89
N VAL A 252 -15.43 -30.61 -19.93
CA VAL A 252 -14.91 -29.29 -20.33
C VAL A 252 -16.04 -28.36 -20.79
N ARG A 253 -16.94 -28.86 -21.65
CA ARG A 253 -18.08 -28.09 -22.17
C ARG A 253 -19.06 -27.70 -21.06
N ALA A 254 -19.39 -28.66 -20.19
CA ALA A 254 -20.29 -28.43 -19.07
C ALA A 254 -19.70 -27.46 -18.06
N THR A 255 -18.39 -27.57 -17.76
CA THR A 255 -17.68 -26.61 -16.90
C THR A 255 -17.68 -25.21 -17.52
N TYR A 256 -17.45 -25.09 -18.82
CA TYR A 256 -17.51 -23.82 -19.54
C TYR A 256 -18.92 -23.21 -19.50
N THR A 257 -19.96 -24.03 -19.65
CA THR A 257 -21.36 -23.59 -19.54
C THR A 257 -21.70 -23.12 -18.12
N MET A 258 -21.22 -23.82 -17.08
CA MET A 258 -21.37 -23.37 -15.69
C MET A 258 -20.63 -22.06 -15.45
N PHE A 259 -19.42 -21.90 -15.99
CA PHE A 259 -18.65 -20.66 -15.93
C PHE A 259 -19.41 -19.50 -16.60
N GLU A 260 -19.91 -19.67 -17.82
CA GLU A 260 -20.72 -18.67 -18.52
C GLU A 260 -21.97 -18.32 -17.70
N ALA A 261 -22.72 -19.32 -17.22
CA ALA A 261 -23.91 -19.11 -16.40
C ALA A 261 -23.63 -18.32 -15.11
N THR A 262 -22.44 -18.48 -14.53
CA THR A 262 -22.03 -17.85 -13.27
C THR A 262 -21.61 -16.40 -13.47
N LEU A 263 -20.78 -16.11 -14.48
CA LEU A 263 -20.22 -14.77 -14.68
C LEU A 263 -21.12 -13.84 -15.50
N SER A 264 -21.84 -14.38 -16.49
CA SER A 264 -22.73 -13.56 -17.34
C SER A 264 -24.13 -13.36 -16.75
N GLY A 265 -24.52 -14.19 -15.77
CA GLY A 265 -25.89 -14.22 -15.25
C GLY A 265 -26.92 -14.75 -16.26
N CYS A 266 -26.52 -15.21 -17.45
CA CYS A 266 -27.39 -15.74 -18.49
C CYS A 266 -27.80 -17.21 -18.27
N TRP A 267 -27.79 -17.68 -17.01
CA TRP A 267 -28.19 -19.04 -16.64
C TRP A 267 -29.56 -19.50 -17.19
N PRO A 268 -30.59 -18.64 -17.39
CA PRO A 268 -31.87 -19.10 -17.93
C PRO A 268 -31.75 -19.66 -19.35
N ASN A 269 -30.81 -19.18 -20.17
CA ASN A 269 -30.60 -19.67 -21.53
C ASN A 269 -30.09 -21.12 -21.53
N TYR A 270 -29.31 -21.49 -20.51
CA TYR A 270 -28.75 -22.82 -20.35
C TYR A 270 -29.63 -23.76 -19.52
N ALA A 271 -30.61 -23.23 -18.79
CA ALA A 271 -31.48 -23.99 -17.89
C ALA A 271 -32.89 -24.24 -18.45
N ARG A 272 -33.48 -23.26 -19.16
CA ARG A 272 -34.90 -23.27 -19.53
C ARG A 272 -35.28 -24.48 -20.38
N ARG A 273 -34.47 -24.80 -21.39
CA ARG A 273 -34.68 -25.97 -22.25
C ARG A 273 -34.58 -27.30 -21.49
N LEU A 274 -33.67 -27.43 -20.52
CA LEU A 274 -33.58 -28.63 -19.68
C LEU A 274 -34.84 -28.82 -18.82
N ILE A 275 -35.30 -27.74 -18.20
CA ILE A 275 -36.42 -27.78 -17.25
C ILE A 275 -37.73 -28.11 -17.98
N GLN A 276 -37.93 -27.52 -19.16
CA GLN A 276 -39.17 -27.65 -19.91
C GLN A 276 -39.22 -28.91 -20.77
N GLU A 277 -38.10 -29.31 -21.38
CA GLU A 277 -38.11 -30.34 -22.42
C GLU A 277 -37.42 -31.65 -22.00
N VAL A 278 -36.60 -31.66 -20.95
CA VAL A 278 -35.92 -32.89 -20.45
C VAL A 278 -36.54 -33.39 -19.16
N SER A 279 -36.48 -32.59 -18.09
CA SER A 279 -37.09 -32.95 -16.80
C SER A 279 -37.24 -31.73 -15.89
N PRO A 280 -38.39 -31.55 -15.22
CA PRO A 280 -38.56 -30.50 -14.22
C PRO A 280 -37.58 -30.57 -13.05
N TRP A 281 -37.00 -31.74 -12.74
CA TRP A 281 -36.06 -31.90 -11.63
C TRP A 281 -34.79 -31.07 -11.77
N TYR A 282 -34.38 -30.72 -12.99
CA TYR A 282 -33.26 -29.81 -13.23
C TYR A 282 -33.49 -28.40 -12.67
N LEU A 283 -34.74 -28.02 -12.41
CA LEU A 283 -35.07 -26.75 -11.76
C LEU A 283 -34.45 -26.67 -10.36
N LEU A 284 -34.49 -27.76 -9.60
CA LEU A 284 -33.95 -27.80 -8.23
C LEU A 284 -32.45 -27.54 -8.24
N PHE A 285 -31.73 -28.19 -9.15
CA PHE A 285 -30.29 -27.97 -9.34
C PHE A 285 -30.01 -26.50 -9.67
N TRP A 286 -30.71 -25.92 -10.65
CA TRP A 286 -30.47 -24.55 -11.09
C TRP A 286 -30.83 -23.50 -10.03
N ILE A 287 -31.92 -23.68 -9.28
CA ILE A 287 -32.27 -22.79 -8.17
C ILE A 287 -31.16 -22.83 -7.11
N PHE A 288 -30.75 -24.03 -6.68
CA PHE A 288 -29.70 -24.19 -5.69
C PHE A 288 -28.38 -23.58 -6.18
N TYR A 289 -28.01 -23.84 -7.43
CA TYR A 289 -26.82 -23.30 -8.06
C TYR A 289 -26.81 -21.77 -8.11
N VAL A 290 -27.91 -21.14 -8.55
CA VAL A 290 -28.00 -19.68 -8.67
C VAL A 290 -27.97 -19.01 -7.30
N VAL A 291 -28.67 -19.56 -6.30
CA VAL A 291 -28.67 -18.99 -4.95
C VAL A 291 -27.32 -19.18 -4.26
N LEU A 292 -26.77 -20.38 -4.31
CA LEU A 292 -25.51 -20.67 -3.61
C LEU A 292 -24.31 -20.06 -4.34
N ILE A 293 -24.14 -20.35 -5.63
CA ILE A 293 -22.95 -19.93 -6.37
C ILE A 293 -23.13 -18.51 -6.90
N GLY A 294 -24.22 -18.24 -7.61
CA GLY A 294 -24.47 -16.94 -8.23
C GLY A 294 -24.65 -15.80 -7.21
N PHE A 295 -25.43 -16.03 -6.15
CA PHE A 295 -25.68 -15.01 -5.13
C PHE A 295 -24.70 -15.08 -3.95
N ALA A 296 -24.59 -16.22 -3.26
CA ALA A 296 -23.77 -16.25 -2.04
C ALA A 296 -22.26 -16.20 -2.33
N VAL A 297 -21.74 -17.12 -3.17
CA VAL A 297 -20.29 -17.24 -3.40
C VAL A 297 -19.71 -16.00 -4.10
N ILE A 298 -20.31 -15.52 -5.20
CA ILE A 298 -19.82 -14.31 -5.90
C ILE A 298 -19.83 -13.09 -4.97
N ARG A 299 -20.89 -12.89 -4.17
CA ARG A 299 -20.97 -11.75 -3.25
C ARG A 299 -19.95 -11.84 -2.13
N VAL A 300 -19.74 -13.04 -1.56
CA VAL A 300 -18.70 -13.27 -0.55
C VAL A 300 -17.31 -13.02 -1.14
N MET A 301 -17.03 -13.48 -2.35
CA MET A 301 -15.75 -13.22 -3.02
C MET A 301 -15.52 -11.73 -3.28
N GLY A 302 -16.55 -11.01 -3.74
CA GLY A 302 -16.48 -9.55 -3.89
C GLY A 302 -16.19 -8.84 -2.55
N ALA A 303 -16.84 -9.26 -1.46
CA ALA A 303 -16.59 -8.72 -0.13
C ALA A 303 -15.17 -9.04 0.39
N LEU A 304 -14.66 -10.25 0.14
CA LEU A 304 -13.29 -10.65 0.49
C LEU A 304 -12.25 -9.83 -0.29
N PHE A 305 -12.49 -9.59 -1.58
CA PHE A 305 -11.64 -8.73 -2.40
C PHE A 305 -11.62 -7.29 -1.89
N LEU A 306 -12.79 -6.73 -1.57
CA LEU A 306 -12.88 -5.40 -0.96
C LEU A 306 -12.15 -5.34 0.38
N SER A 307 -12.33 -6.36 1.24
CA SER A 307 -11.66 -6.44 2.54
C SER A 307 -10.13 -6.52 2.39
N ALA A 308 -9.64 -7.31 1.44
CA ALA A 308 -8.20 -7.40 1.15
C ALA A 308 -7.65 -6.06 0.61
N THR A 309 -8.41 -5.36 -0.23
CA THR A 309 -8.04 -4.05 -0.77
C THR A 309 -7.99 -2.98 0.33
N LEU A 310 -8.99 -2.95 1.22
CA LEU A 310 -9.03 -2.04 2.36
C LEU A 310 -7.90 -2.31 3.35
N ARG A 311 -7.57 -3.59 3.60
CA ARG A 311 -6.41 -3.96 4.41
C ARG A 311 -5.10 -3.51 3.78
N ALA A 312 -4.92 -3.73 2.47
CA ALA A 312 -3.72 -3.26 1.77
C ALA A 312 -3.58 -1.72 1.83
N ALA A 313 -4.70 -0.98 1.72
CA ALA A 313 -4.70 0.47 1.88
C ALA A 313 -4.39 0.91 3.33
N GLY A 314 -4.87 0.17 4.33
CA GLY A 314 -4.56 0.39 5.75
C GLY A 314 -3.08 0.10 6.06
N ASP A 315 -2.56 -1.03 5.57
CA ASP A 315 -1.15 -1.39 5.71
C ASP A 315 -0.24 -0.34 5.05
N ASP A 316 -0.63 0.25 3.91
CA ASP A 316 0.12 1.36 3.30
C ASP A 316 0.12 2.62 4.20
N ALA A 317 -0.99 2.94 4.86
CA ALA A 317 -1.07 4.04 5.81
C ALA A 317 -0.19 3.79 7.05
N ASP A 318 -0.26 2.60 7.63
CA ASP A 318 0.58 2.20 8.76
C ASP A 318 2.07 2.17 8.37
N MET A 319 2.38 1.68 7.17
CA MET A 319 3.72 1.73 6.60
C MET A 319 4.22 3.15 6.38
N MET A 320 3.36 4.09 5.99
CA MET A 320 3.73 5.52 5.91
C MET A 320 4.04 6.10 7.29
N VAL A 321 3.26 5.76 8.32
CA VAL A 321 3.55 6.18 9.70
C VAL A 321 4.89 5.60 10.18
N LEU A 322 5.14 4.31 9.95
CA LEU A 322 6.41 3.66 10.29
C LEU A 322 7.60 4.27 9.53
N ARG A 323 7.42 4.68 8.26
CA ARG A 323 8.47 5.40 7.51
C ARG A 323 8.80 6.74 8.17
N ARG A 324 7.78 7.53 8.55
CA ARG A 324 7.98 8.80 9.26
C ARG A 324 8.75 8.60 10.58
N LEU A 325 8.41 7.57 11.36
CA LEU A 325 9.14 7.25 12.59
C LEU A 325 10.60 6.87 12.32
N LYS A 326 10.86 6.04 11.31
CA LYS A 326 12.23 5.66 10.91
C LYS A 326 13.03 6.85 10.40
N ASP A 327 12.41 7.79 9.69
CA ASP A 327 13.11 8.98 9.22
C ASP A 327 13.44 9.91 10.38
N LYS A 328 12.54 10.08 11.36
CA LYS A 328 12.85 10.78 12.62
C LYS A 328 14.04 10.16 13.35
N GLU A 329 14.09 8.83 13.47
CA GLU A 329 15.24 8.12 14.08
C GLU A 329 16.56 8.39 13.32
N LYS A 330 16.53 8.39 11.98
CA LYS A 330 17.73 8.71 11.18
C LYS A 330 18.19 10.15 11.39
N TYR A 331 17.26 11.11 11.48
CA TYR A 331 17.60 12.50 11.74
C TYR A 331 18.18 12.67 13.16
N ALA A 332 17.63 11.97 14.16
CA ALA A 332 18.19 11.95 15.51
C ALA A 332 19.62 11.38 15.55
N GLN A 333 19.89 10.30 14.82
CA GLN A 333 21.25 9.74 14.71
C GLN A 333 22.22 10.68 13.99
N ARG A 334 21.77 11.42 12.97
CA ARG A 334 22.59 12.43 12.29
C ARG A 334 22.89 13.62 13.19
N LEU A 335 21.89 14.06 13.95
CA LEU A 335 22.05 15.05 15.01
C LEU A 335 23.11 14.59 16.02
N HIS A 336 23.03 13.35 16.51
CA HIS A 336 24.06 12.77 17.38
C HIS A 336 25.45 12.82 16.76
N SER A 337 25.62 12.39 15.50
CA SER A 337 26.95 12.44 14.86
C SER A 337 27.50 13.86 14.70
N PHE A 338 26.63 14.85 14.50
CA PHE A 338 27.03 16.25 14.34
C PHE A 338 27.43 16.88 15.67
N PHE A 339 26.75 16.52 16.76
CA PHE A 339 27.14 16.95 18.10
C PHE A 339 28.48 16.36 18.52
N VAL A 340 28.77 15.10 18.18
CA VAL A 340 30.09 14.50 18.42
C VAL A 340 31.20 15.21 17.63
N GLU A 341 30.90 15.75 16.45
CA GLU A 341 31.85 16.54 15.66
C GLU A 341 32.03 17.97 16.20
N ALA A 342 31.00 18.54 16.82
CA ALA A 342 31.03 19.87 17.41
C ALA A 342 31.61 19.90 18.84
N ASP A 343 31.62 18.77 19.55
CA ASP A 343 32.20 18.61 20.89
C ASP A 343 33.72 18.79 20.85
N THR A 344 34.15 20.05 20.97
CA THR A 344 35.55 20.45 20.92
C THR A 344 36.25 20.17 22.24
N SER A 345 35.48 20.01 23.33
CA SER A 345 35.97 19.76 24.69
C SER A 345 36.11 18.26 25.00
N CYS A 346 35.44 17.39 24.22
CA CYS A 346 35.38 15.93 24.37
C CYS A 346 34.86 15.46 25.73
N ASP A 347 34.06 16.28 26.41
CA ASP A 347 33.49 15.96 27.72
C ASP A 347 32.10 15.30 27.61
N GLY A 348 31.49 15.27 26.42
CA GLY A 348 30.15 14.75 26.19
C GLY A 348 29.03 15.60 26.79
N ILE A 349 29.35 16.82 27.21
CA ILE A 349 28.45 17.77 27.86
C ILE A 349 28.23 18.95 26.92
N LEU A 350 26.97 19.17 26.55
CA LEU A 350 26.60 20.29 25.71
C LEU A 350 26.58 21.59 26.53
N GLN A 351 27.45 22.54 26.20
CA GLN A 351 27.46 23.88 26.78
C GLN A 351 26.62 24.87 25.96
N LYS A 352 26.21 25.99 26.57
CA LYS A 352 25.34 26.99 25.94
C LYS A 352 25.98 27.64 24.70
N ASP A 353 27.29 27.87 24.76
CA ASP A 353 28.06 28.47 23.67
C ASP A 353 28.23 27.48 22.50
N GLU A 354 28.46 26.21 22.79
CA GLU A 354 28.54 25.13 21.80
C GLU A 354 27.18 24.91 21.11
N LEU A 355 26.09 24.91 21.87
CA LEU A 355 24.74 24.84 21.31
C LEU A 355 24.48 26.02 20.36
N HIS A 356 24.92 27.23 20.71
CA HIS A 356 24.75 28.41 19.85
C HIS A 356 25.56 28.30 18.55
N VAL A 357 26.78 27.74 18.58
CA VAL A 357 27.59 27.50 17.38
C VAL A 357 26.95 26.45 16.48
N VAL A 358 26.44 25.37 17.06
CA VAL A 358 25.78 24.28 16.33
C VAL A 358 24.46 24.74 15.69
N LEU A 359 23.71 25.62 16.37
CA LEU A 359 22.48 26.23 15.84
C LEU A 359 22.71 27.20 14.66
N GLN A 360 23.95 27.61 14.39
CA GLN A 360 24.28 28.43 13.21
C GLN A 360 24.50 27.59 11.94
N ASP A 361 24.70 26.27 12.05
CA ASP A 361 24.86 25.43 10.85
C ASP A 361 23.49 25.20 10.15
N PRO A 362 23.34 25.59 8.88
CA PRO A 362 22.10 25.42 8.13
C PRO A 362 21.67 23.95 7.97
N LYS A 363 22.61 22.99 7.97
CA LYS A 363 22.31 21.55 7.90
C LYS A 363 21.73 21.05 9.22
N PHE A 364 22.25 21.53 10.34
CA PHE A 364 21.77 21.19 11.68
C PHE A 364 20.34 21.69 11.87
N LEU A 365 20.07 22.96 11.51
CA LEU A 365 18.72 23.54 11.53
C LEU A 365 17.73 22.74 10.67
N ALA A 366 18.15 22.28 9.48
CA ALA A 366 17.30 21.46 8.63
C ALA A 366 16.90 20.12 9.26
N TRP A 367 17.80 19.46 10.01
CA TRP A 367 17.48 18.23 10.73
C TRP A 367 16.62 18.49 11.97
N LEU A 368 16.85 19.61 12.64
CA LEU A 368 16.05 20.07 13.77
C LEU A 368 14.60 20.30 13.35
N HIS A 369 14.39 21.02 12.24
CA HIS A 369 13.07 21.19 11.62
C HIS A 369 12.45 19.87 11.12
N ALA A 370 13.25 18.92 10.63
CA ALA A 370 12.75 17.60 10.22
C ALA A 370 12.28 16.71 11.40
N LEU A 371 12.78 16.98 12.61
CA LEU A 371 12.25 16.44 13.87
C LEU A 371 11.07 17.26 14.42
N ASP A 372 10.64 18.28 13.68
CA ASP A 372 9.67 19.29 14.08
C ASP A 372 10.15 20.11 15.30
N LEU A 373 11.42 20.25 15.60
CA LEU A 373 11.86 21.07 16.74
C LEU A 373 12.12 22.52 16.30
N GLU A 374 11.61 23.48 17.04
CA GLU A 374 11.85 24.91 16.79
C GLU A 374 13.00 25.45 17.66
N ILE A 375 13.73 26.44 17.16
CA ILE A 375 14.95 26.96 17.82
C ILE A 375 14.65 27.47 19.25
N TYR A 376 13.51 28.11 19.46
CA TYR A 376 13.13 28.60 20.79
C TYR A 376 12.78 27.44 21.75
N GLU A 377 12.21 26.34 21.25
CA GLU A 377 11.90 25.15 22.06
C GLU A 377 13.18 24.47 22.53
N VAL A 378 14.19 24.41 21.65
CA VAL A 378 15.53 23.87 21.95
C VAL A 378 16.24 24.72 23.01
N ASN A 379 16.21 26.05 22.87
CA ASN A 379 16.81 26.96 23.85
C ASN A 379 16.10 26.88 25.21
N ALA A 380 14.77 26.87 25.21
CA ALA A 380 13.99 26.74 26.44
C ALA A 380 14.23 25.38 27.12
N LEU A 381 14.34 24.30 26.34
CA LEU A 381 14.66 22.97 26.87
C LEU A 381 16.04 22.93 27.51
N PHE A 382 17.03 23.54 26.86
CA PHE A 382 18.39 23.62 27.40
C PHE A 382 18.42 24.37 28.73
N ASP A 383 17.75 25.53 28.80
CA ASP A 383 17.67 26.33 30.02
C ASP A 383 16.94 25.60 31.17
N ILE A 384 15.98 24.72 30.87
CA ILE A 384 15.28 23.89 31.86
C ILE A 384 16.16 22.73 32.35
N LEU A 385 16.92 22.09 31.46
CA LEU A 385 17.77 20.94 31.81
C LEU A 385 19.07 21.34 32.50
N ALA A 386 19.58 22.55 32.24
CA ALA A 386 20.83 23.06 32.80
C ALA A 386 20.71 23.55 34.26
N ASP A 387 19.69 23.11 35.01
CA ASP A 387 19.25 23.53 36.36
C ASP A 387 20.41 23.73 37.37
N GLY A 388 21.12 24.86 37.25
CA GLY A 388 22.31 25.22 38.03
C GLY A 388 23.66 24.64 37.57
N ASN A 389 23.71 23.75 36.58
CA ASN A 389 24.95 23.17 36.04
C ASN A 389 25.34 23.84 34.71
N CYS A 390 26.63 24.03 34.45
CA CYS A 390 27.14 24.67 33.22
C CYS A 390 27.03 23.81 31.94
N GLY A 391 26.19 22.77 31.90
CA GLY A 391 25.99 21.96 30.70
C GLY A 391 25.07 20.77 30.91
N VAL A 392 24.58 20.20 29.79
CA VAL A 392 23.62 19.09 29.75
C VAL A 392 24.21 17.96 28.92
N SER A 393 24.13 16.71 29.37
CA SER A 393 24.56 15.57 28.55
C SER A 393 23.79 15.51 27.23
N PHE A 394 24.47 15.25 26.12
CA PHE A 394 23.83 15.20 24.82
C PHE A 394 22.71 14.15 24.73
N GLU A 395 22.90 12.96 25.32
CA GLU A 395 21.87 11.92 25.34
C GLU A 395 20.64 12.36 26.14
N GLU A 396 20.84 13.09 27.24
CA GLU A 396 19.77 13.65 28.07
C GLU A 396 19.03 14.77 27.33
N PHE A 397 19.76 15.63 26.62
CA PHE A 397 19.19 16.69 25.80
C PHE A 397 18.36 16.12 24.64
N LEU A 398 18.92 15.19 23.85
CA LEU A 398 18.25 14.60 22.69
C LEU A 398 17.04 13.75 23.10
N SER A 399 17.16 12.94 24.15
CA SER A 399 16.04 12.12 24.64
C SER A 399 14.90 13.00 25.17
N SER A 400 15.22 14.11 25.84
CA SER A 400 14.23 15.07 26.31
C SER A 400 13.59 15.85 25.16
N ALA A 401 14.37 16.26 24.15
CA ALA A 401 13.88 16.97 22.97
C ALA A 401 12.91 16.10 22.15
N LEU A 402 13.26 14.84 21.90
CA LEU A 402 12.38 13.88 21.20
C LEU A 402 11.11 13.56 22.00
N ARG A 403 11.20 13.58 23.33
CA ARG A 403 10.09 13.27 24.23
C ARG A 403 9.11 14.43 24.38
N ILE A 404 9.58 15.69 24.34
CA ILE A 404 8.72 16.89 24.38
C ILE A 404 7.72 16.93 23.23
N LYS A 405 8.09 16.42 22.06
CA LYS A 405 7.21 16.40 20.88
C LYS A 405 6.51 15.07 20.63
N GLY A 406 6.79 14.05 21.45
CA GLY A 406 6.09 12.78 21.43
C GLY A 406 4.68 12.86 22.06
N THR A 407 3.86 11.83 21.83
CA THR A 407 2.53 11.62 22.45
C THR A 407 2.54 11.64 23.99
N ALA A 408 3.73 11.61 24.60
CA ALA A 408 3.95 11.79 26.04
C ALA A 408 3.44 13.15 26.57
N ARG A 409 3.46 14.23 25.77
CA ARG A 409 2.99 15.58 26.19
C ARG A 409 1.53 15.58 26.62
N ALA A 410 0.68 14.75 26.01
CA ALA A 410 -0.73 14.63 26.37
C ALA A 410 -0.91 13.94 27.74
N ILE A 411 -0.18 12.84 27.98
CA ILE A 411 -0.27 12.10 29.24
C ILE A 411 0.33 12.90 30.40
N ASP A 412 1.46 13.57 30.18
CA ASP A 412 2.12 14.34 31.23
C ASP A 412 1.36 15.65 31.52
N ASN A 413 0.72 16.29 30.52
CA ASN A 413 -0.25 17.36 30.79
C ASN A 413 -1.46 16.87 31.59
N ILE A 414 -2.01 15.68 31.27
CA ILE A 414 -3.12 15.10 32.04
C ILE A 414 -2.69 14.84 33.50
N LYS A 415 -1.47 14.34 33.73
CA LYS A 415 -0.93 14.16 35.09
C LYS A 415 -0.75 15.50 35.83
N LEU A 416 -0.31 16.54 35.12
CA LEU A 416 -0.09 17.86 35.70
C LEU A 416 -1.42 18.54 36.05
N VAL A 417 -2.42 18.46 35.15
CA VAL A 417 -3.80 18.91 35.41
C VAL A 417 -4.42 18.13 36.58
N HIS A 418 -4.24 16.81 36.64
CA HIS A 418 -4.72 15.99 37.75
C HIS A 418 -4.01 16.35 39.07
N GLY A 419 -2.71 16.59 39.05
CA GLY A 419 -1.92 17.08 40.19
C GLY A 419 -2.40 18.45 40.67
N GLN A 420 -2.71 19.37 39.75
CA GLN A 420 -3.26 20.69 40.04
C GLN A 420 -4.65 20.59 40.69
N HIS A 421 -5.54 19.74 40.17
CA HIS A 421 -6.85 19.50 40.79
C HIS A 421 -6.72 18.92 42.21
N ARG A 422 -5.78 17.99 42.42
CA ARG A 422 -5.52 17.42 43.74
C ARG A 422 -4.97 18.46 44.72
N LEU A 423 -4.02 19.30 44.29
CA LEU A 423 -3.52 20.42 45.09
C LEU A 423 -4.64 21.42 45.43
N HIS A 424 -5.50 21.74 44.46
CA HIS A 424 -6.62 22.63 44.69
C HIS A 424 -7.61 22.06 45.72
N ALA A 425 -7.91 20.76 45.64
CA ALA A 425 -8.74 20.07 46.63
C ALA A 425 -8.11 20.08 48.03
N MET A 426 -6.79 19.86 48.13
CA MET A 426 -6.07 19.95 49.41
C MET A 426 -6.10 21.37 49.99
N LEU A 427 -5.94 22.40 49.15
CA LEU A 427 -6.04 23.79 49.58
C LEU A 427 -7.46 24.15 50.07
N GLN A 428 -8.50 23.66 49.41
CA GLN A 428 -9.89 23.83 49.88
C GLN A 428 -10.14 23.12 51.21
N ASP A 429 -9.60 21.90 51.39
CA ASP A 429 -9.71 21.18 52.66
C ASP A 429 -8.96 21.90 53.78
N ILE A 430 -7.77 22.45 53.52
CA ILE A 430 -7.05 23.31 54.47
C ILE A 430 -7.86 24.57 54.78
N GLN A 431 -8.42 25.24 53.77
CA GLN A 431 -9.22 26.45 53.95
C GLN A 431 -10.45 26.20 54.82
N THR A 432 -11.16 25.09 54.59
CA THR A 432 -12.33 24.72 55.42
C THR A 432 -11.94 24.42 56.86
N LYS A 433 -10.82 23.72 57.08
CA LYS A 433 -10.28 23.46 58.42
C LYS A 433 -9.85 24.74 59.13
N VAL A 434 -9.15 25.64 58.45
CA VAL A 434 -8.75 26.95 58.99
C VAL A 434 -9.99 27.79 59.34
N ASN A 435 -11.00 27.84 58.47
CA ASN A 435 -12.25 28.55 58.73
C ASN A 435 -13.04 27.95 59.90
N SER A 436 -12.96 26.64 60.12
CA SER A 436 -13.60 25.98 61.27
C SER A 436 -12.91 26.25 62.62
N LEU A 437 -11.62 26.64 62.58
CA LEU A 437 -10.84 27.02 63.76
C LEU A 437 -10.97 28.52 64.10
N ALA A 438 -11.32 29.36 63.12
CA ALA A 438 -11.54 30.80 63.30
C ALA A 438 -12.52 31.19 64.43
N PRO A 439 -13.69 30.52 64.64
CA PRO A 439 -14.58 30.85 65.75
C PRO A 439 -14.06 30.46 67.14
N GLN A 440 -12.99 29.66 67.24
CA GLN A 440 -12.39 29.27 68.53
C GLN A 440 -11.31 30.24 69.03
N VAL A 441 -10.90 31.21 68.20
CA VAL A 441 -9.83 32.18 68.50
C VAL A 441 -10.37 33.61 68.63
N ALA A 442 -11.68 33.79 68.88
CA ALA A 442 -12.22 35.11 69.21
C ALA A 442 -11.81 35.52 70.65
N PRO A 443 -11.06 36.62 70.85
CA PRO A 443 -10.67 37.06 72.18
C PRO A 443 -11.88 37.60 72.96
N GLN A 444 -12.10 37.07 74.16
CA GLN A 444 -12.93 37.69 75.18
C GLN A 444 -12.27 39.02 75.61
N SER A 445 -12.73 40.15 75.09
CA SER A 445 -12.43 41.45 75.68
C SER A 445 -13.71 42.25 75.89
N CYS A 446 -14.05 42.39 77.18
CA CYS A 446 -14.98 43.35 77.73
C CYS A 446 -14.68 44.76 77.19
N PHE A 447 -15.52 45.27 76.30
CA PHE A 447 -15.66 46.71 76.13
C PHE A 447 -17.12 47.02 75.79
N LYS A 448 -17.77 47.78 76.67
CA LYS A 448 -19.19 48.15 76.62
C LYS A 448 -19.31 49.49 75.89
N PRO A 449 -19.92 49.58 74.70
CA PRO A 449 -20.26 50.86 74.11
C PRO A 449 -21.58 51.43 74.70
N PRO A 450 -21.73 52.77 74.78
CA PRO A 450 -22.89 53.47 75.36
C PRO A 450 -24.15 53.43 74.45
N PRO A 451 -25.34 53.83 74.95
CA PRO A 451 -26.60 53.45 74.32
C PRO A 451 -27.05 54.35 73.16
N ALA A 452 -27.57 53.65 72.14
CA ALA A 452 -28.65 53.97 71.20
C ALA A 452 -28.70 55.33 70.49
N GLU A 453 -28.57 55.29 69.16
CA GLU A 453 -29.49 55.97 68.23
C GLU A 453 -29.78 55.06 67.02
N THR A 454 -31.06 54.93 66.68
CA THR A 454 -31.62 54.35 65.44
C THR A 454 -32.47 55.44 64.78
N PRO A 455 -32.92 55.30 63.52
CA PRO A 455 -32.27 54.73 62.33
C PRO A 455 -32.46 55.67 61.10
N ALA A 456 -31.77 55.43 59.99
CA ALA A 456 -32.25 55.87 58.68
C ALA A 456 -31.74 54.97 57.55
N ALA A 457 -32.71 54.40 56.83
CA ALA A 457 -32.53 53.58 55.65
C ALA A 457 -31.95 54.39 54.47
N ALA A 458 -31.03 53.79 53.72
CA ALA A 458 -30.73 54.23 52.35
C ALA A 458 -30.33 53.02 51.50
N ALA A 459 -31.22 52.70 50.56
CA ALA A 459 -31.01 51.78 49.47
C ALA A 459 -29.96 52.32 48.48
N ALA A 460 -29.13 51.46 47.91
CA ALA A 460 -28.36 51.77 46.70
C ALA A 460 -28.09 50.51 45.84
N ALA A 461 -28.87 50.44 44.76
CA ALA A 461 -28.67 49.92 43.40
C ALA A 461 -27.61 48.85 43.03
N PRO A 462 -27.92 48.00 42.02
CA PRO A 462 -27.02 46.97 41.49
C PRO A 462 -26.13 47.51 40.35
N VAL A 463 -24.93 46.94 40.20
CA VAL A 463 -24.08 47.13 39.00
C VAL A 463 -23.80 45.77 38.37
N GLN A 464 -24.03 45.74 37.05
CA GLN A 464 -24.05 44.59 36.16
C GLN A 464 -22.68 43.92 36.00
N THR A 465 -22.63 42.59 36.07
CA THR A 465 -21.53 41.77 35.55
C THR A 465 -21.87 41.31 34.15
N GLY A 466 -21.21 41.91 33.15
CA GLY A 466 -21.18 41.46 31.77
C GLY A 466 -20.19 40.31 31.60
N VAL A 467 -20.67 39.27 30.94
CA VAL A 467 -19.96 38.08 30.45
C VAL A 467 -18.97 38.47 29.36
N ILE A 468 -17.74 37.95 29.41
CA ILE A 468 -16.95 37.62 28.22
C ILE A 468 -16.32 36.24 28.43
N GLU A 469 -16.90 35.26 27.74
CA GLU A 469 -16.29 34.01 27.28
C GLU A 469 -15.16 34.33 26.27
N GLU A 470 -14.04 33.61 26.38
CA GLU A 470 -13.05 33.19 25.35
C GLU A 470 -11.70 32.95 26.06
N LEU A 471 -10.89 31.92 25.79
CA LEU A 471 -10.69 31.06 24.61
C LEU A 471 -10.12 29.70 25.06
#